data_AF-A0A3M7Q037-F1
#
_entry.id   AF-A0A3M7Q037-F1
#
_cell.length_a   1.000
_cell.length_b   1.000
_cell.length_c   1.000
_cell.angle_alpha   90.00
_cell.angle_beta   90.00
_cell.angle_gamma   90.00
#
_symmetry.space_group_name_H-M   'P 1'
#
loop_
_entity.id
_entity.type
_entity.pdbx_description
1 polymer ?
#
loop_
_entity_poly.entity_id
_entity_poly.type
_entity_poly.pdbx_seq_one_letter_code
_entity_poly.pdbx_strand_id
1 'polypeptide(L)'
;MSNEQSITQFLQFRQQPEDLDVTRNNEAINDFQTKTIELRNHRPQWITYYQSQMIDKEIYEFINRFDSNNSAERERILSHPSEKLECIKTLMTIVQKVSKLSTLQYTVTLIDDLLIENKNRVDLFHQYSRKYKENIYQT
;
A
#
# COMPACT_ATOMS: atom_id res chain seq x y z
N MET A 1 49.17 -7.87 24.49
CA MET A 1 48.80 -8.54 23.22
C MET A 1 47.53 -9.40 23.31
N SER A 2 46.97 -9.72 24.49
CA SER A 2 45.79 -10.61 24.61
C SER A 2 44.41 -9.95 24.48
N ASN A 3 44.26 -8.63 24.64
CA ASN A 3 42.93 -8.00 24.62
C ASN A 3 42.41 -7.69 23.21
N GLU A 4 43.27 -7.35 22.26
CA GLU A 4 42.84 -7.06 20.89
C GLU A 4 42.37 -8.32 20.16
N GLN A 5 43.02 -9.47 20.40
CA GLN A 5 42.61 -10.75 19.81
C GLN A 5 41.23 -11.20 20.29
N SER A 6 40.90 -11.01 21.57
CA SER A 6 39.55 -11.28 22.09
C SER A 6 38.51 -10.35 21.46
N ILE A 7 38.79 -9.05 21.32
CA ILE A 7 37.86 -8.09 20.70
C ILE A 7 37.62 -8.44 19.22
N THR A 8 38.67 -8.80 18.46
CA THR A 8 38.51 -9.23 17.06
C THR A 8 37.70 -10.54 16.95
N GLN A 9 37.90 -11.49 17.85
CA GLN A 9 37.16 -12.75 17.88
C GLN A 9 35.69 -12.55 18.28
N PHE A 10 35.39 -11.62 19.19
CA PHE A 10 34.03 -11.21 19.54
C PHE A 10 33.34 -10.44 18.40
N LEU A 11 34.07 -9.60 17.64
CA LEU A 11 33.54 -8.91 16.46
C LEU A 11 33.26 -9.88 15.30
N GLN A 12 34.09 -10.91 15.11
CA GLN A 12 33.82 -11.99 14.15
C GLN A 12 32.61 -12.85 14.56
N PHE A 13 32.39 -13.08 15.85
CA PHE A 13 31.22 -13.82 16.36
C PHE A 13 29.90 -13.06 16.15
N ARG A 14 29.94 -11.72 16.05
CA ARG A 14 28.78 -10.86 15.75
C ARG A 14 28.40 -10.83 14.27
N GLN A 15 29.24 -11.38 13.39
CA GLN A 15 28.99 -11.48 11.96
C GLN A 15 28.48 -12.88 11.58
N GLN A 16 27.63 -13.47 12.43
CA GLN A 16 26.93 -14.69 12.02
C GLN A 16 25.99 -14.38 10.86
N PRO A 17 25.89 -15.27 9.85
CA PRO A 17 25.08 -15.02 8.65
C PRO A 17 23.61 -14.70 8.97
N GLU A 18 23.06 -15.25 10.05
CA GLU A 18 21.70 -14.96 10.51
C GLU A 18 21.54 -13.49 10.99
N ASP A 19 22.54 -12.92 11.67
CA ASP A 19 22.50 -11.52 12.13
C ASP A 19 22.63 -10.53 10.96
N LEU A 20 23.40 -10.91 9.93
CA LEU A 20 23.55 -10.13 8.70
C LEU A 20 22.25 -10.12 7.88
N ASP A 21 21.57 -11.27 7.78
CA ASP A 21 20.29 -11.37 7.08
C ASP A 21 19.16 -10.64 7.83
N VAL A 22 19.12 -10.73 9.17
CA VAL A 22 18.17 -9.95 9.97
C VAL A 22 18.42 -8.44 9.81
N THR A 23 19.67 -8.00 9.84
CA THR A 23 20.02 -6.58 9.64
C THR A 23 19.63 -6.09 8.25
N ARG A 24 19.95 -6.85 7.20
CA ARG A 24 19.56 -6.54 5.82
C ARG A 24 18.04 -6.50 5.65
N ASN A 25 17.32 -7.42 6.27
CA ASN A 25 15.86 -7.43 6.25
C ASN A 25 15.29 -6.19 6.93
N ASN A 26 15.87 -5.77 8.07
CA ASN A 26 15.45 -4.57 8.78
C ASN A 26 15.74 -3.30 7.97
N GLU A 27 16.89 -3.21 7.31
CA GLU A 27 17.23 -2.11 6.40
C GLU A 27 16.27 -2.05 5.21
N ALA A 28 15.96 -3.19 4.58
CA ALA A 28 15.00 -3.26 3.48
C ALA A 28 13.57 -2.88 3.90
N ILE A 29 13.14 -3.29 5.10
CA ILE A 29 11.85 -2.89 5.68
C ILE A 29 11.83 -1.38 5.93
N ASN A 30 12.91 -0.82 6.48
CA ASN A 30 13.01 0.61 6.76
C ASN A 30 12.97 1.42 5.45
N ASP A 31 13.74 1.03 4.45
CA ASP A 31 13.74 1.67 3.12
C ASP A 31 12.37 1.63 2.45
N PHE A 32 11.66 0.49 2.57
CA PHE A 32 10.29 0.36 2.08
C PHE A 32 9.36 1.33 2.83
N GLN A 33 9.42 1.34 4.16
CA GLN A 33 8.61 2.25 4.98
C GLN A 33 8.88 3.72 4.66
N THR A 34 10.14 4.10 4.49
CA THR A 34 10.54 5.45 4.07
C THR A 34 9.91 5.80 2.73
N LYS A 35 10.02 4.93 1.71
CA LYS A 35 9.39 5.15 0.40
C LYS A 35 7.87 5.25 0.50
N THR A 36 7.22 4.42 1.31
CA THR A 36 5.77 4.51 1.52
C THR A 36 5.38 5.85 2.14
N ILE A 37 6.14 6.34 3.14
CA ILE A 37 5.92 7.66 3.74
C ILE A 37 6.08 8.78 2.70
N GLU A 38 7.13 8.71 1.87
CA GLU A 38 7.33 9.67 0.78
C GLU A 38 6.16 9.65 -0.22
N LEU A 39 5.68 8.47 -0.61
CA LEU A 39 4.54 8.34 -1.52
C LEU A 39 3.27 8.96 -0.92
N ARG A 40 3.00 8.77 0.39
CA ARG A 40 1.86 9.41 1.07
C ARG A 40 1.90 10.94 0.99
N ASN A 41 3.10 11.53 0.97
CA ASN A 41 3.28 12.97 0.81
C ASN A 41 3.08 13.46 -0.64
N HIS A 42 3.13 12.57 -1.62
CA HIS A 42 2.98 12.89 -3.05
C HIS A 42 1.64 12.42 -3.60
N ARG A 43 0.56 12.98 -3.05
CA ARG A 43 -0.80 12.64 -3.47
C ARG A 43 -1.05 12.96 -4.95
N PRO A 44 -1.65 12.03 -5.73
CA PRO A 44 -2.10 12.29 -7.09
C PRO A 44 -3.13 13.42 -7.14
N GLN A 45 -3.01 14.28 -8.15
CA GLN A 45 -4.02 15.30 -8.43
C GLN A 45 -5.21 14.65 -9.13
N TRP A 46 -6.13 14.03 -8.38
CA TRP A 46 -7.25 13.26 -8.95
C TRP A 46 -8.09 14.01 -9.98
N ILE A 47 -8.23 15.33 -9.81
CA ILE A 47 -8.96 16.19 -10.74
C ILE A 47 -8.36 16.20 -12.15
N THR A 48 -7.03 16.06 -12.30
CA THR A 48 -6.40 16.07 -13.64
C THR A 48 -6.70 14.78 -14.40
N TYR A 49 -6.82 13.65 -13.70
CA TYR A 49 -7.24 12.37 -14.28
C TYR A 49 -8.71 12.38 -14.70
N TYR A 50 -9.56 13.09 -13.94
CA TYR A 50 -10.95 13.29 -14.32
C TYR A 50 -11.07 14.20 -15.56
N GLN A 51 -10.37 15.33 -15.55
CA GLN A 51 -10.37 16.28 -16.67
C GLN A 51 -9.81 15.68 -17.97
N SER A 52 -8.83 14.78 -17.87
CA SER A 52 -8.29 14.05 -19.01
C SER A 52 -9.14 12.85 -19.45
N GLN A 53 -10.28 12.59 -18.78
CA GLN A 53 -11.16 11.46 -19.03
C GLN A 53 -10.49 10.08 -18.80
N MET A 54 -9.41 10.02 -18.02
CA MET A 54 -8.81 8.76 -17.61
C MET A 54 -9.62 8.05 -16.53
N ILE A 55 -10.35 8.81 -15.71
CA ILE A 55 -11.29 8.29 -14.72
C ILE A 55 -12.64 8.98 -14.87
N ASP A 56 -13.70 8.24 -14.55
CA ASP A 56 -15.07 8.73 -14.64
C ASP A 56 -15.43 9.57 -13.41
N LYS A 57 -16.55 10.30 -13.49
CA LYS A 57 -16.98 11.21 -12.43
C LYS A 57 -17.19 10.49 -11.10
N GLU A 58 -17.77 9.31 -11.13
CA GLU A 58 -18.05 8.48 -9.96
C GLU A 58 -16.75 8.09 -9.24
N ILE A 59 -15.73 7.70 -10.01
CA ILE A 59 -14.40 7.34 -9.49
C ILE A 59 -13.75 8.57 -8.85
N TYR A 60 -13.80 9.71 -9.53
CA TYR A 60 -13.24 10.97 -9.02
C TYR A 60 -13.92 11.42 -7.73
N GLU A 61 -15.26 11.43 -7.68
CA GLU A 61 -16.00 11.84 -6.50
C GLU A 61 -15.74 10.91 -5.32
N PHE A 62 -15.64 9.60 -5.55
CA PHE A 62 -15.31 8.64 -4.50
C PHE A 62 -13.88 8.84 -4.00
N ILE A 63 -12.88 8.78 -4.89
CA ILE A 63 -11.47 8.83 -4.50
C ILE A 63 -11.13 10.14 -3.81
N ASN A 64 -11.71 11.27 -4.23
CA ASN A 64 -11.47 12.56 -3.62
C ASN A 64 -12.02 12.65 -2.19
N ARG A 65 -13.08 11.90 -1.85
CA ARG A 65 -13.58 11.78 -0.46
C ARG A 65 -12.77 10.77 0.35
N PHE A 66 -12.44 9.63 -0.27
CA PHE A 66 -11.79 8.50 0.39
C PHE A 66 -10.31 8.79 0.70
N ASP A 67 -9.60 9.43 -0.22
CA ASP A 67 -8.22 9.87 -0.08
C ASP A 67 -8.12 11.11 0.83
N SER A 68 -8.54 10.93 2.09
CA SER A 68 -8.25 11.85 3.18
C SER A 68 -7.08 11.29 3.98
N ASN A 69 -6.27 12.15 4.61
CA ASN A 69 -5.24 11.71 5.56
C ASN A 69 -5.83 11.24 6.91
N ASN A 70 -7.15 11.03 6.98
CA ASN A 70 -7.87 10.71 8.21
C ASN A 70 -8.43 9.29 8.15
N SER A 71 -7.81 8.38 8.90
CA SER A 71 -8.27 6.99 9.03
C SER A 71 -9.69 6.87 9.57
N ALA A 72 -10.10 7.74 10.50
CA ALA A 72 -11.45 7.73 11.06
C ALA A 72 -12.52 8.10 10.00
N GLU A 73 -12.17 9.01 9.08
CA GLU A 73 -13.08 9.37 7.97
C GLU A 73 -13.19 8.23 6.96
N ARG A 74 -12.09 7.53 6.67
CA ARG A 74 -12.12 6.31 5.86
C ARG A 74 -12.99 5.24 6.50
N GLU A 75 -12.85 4.99 7.81
CA GLU A 75 -13.70 4.05 8.53
C GLU A 75 -15.17 4.48 8.49
N ARG A 76 -15.47 5.78 8.64
CA ARG A 76 -16.84 6.31 8.52
C ARG A 76 -17.43 6.04 7.15
N ILE A 77 -16.69 6.28 6.07
CA ILE A 77 -17.11 5.96 4.70
C ILE A 77 -17.39 4.46 4.59
N LEU A 78 -16.43 3.64 5.01
CA LEU A 78 -16.48 2.18 4.93
C LEU A 78 -17.49 1.55 5.89
N SER A 79 -18.06 2.26 6.85
CA SER A 79 -19.16 1.74 7.68
C SER A 79 -20.42 1.44 6.88
N HIS A 80 -20.60 2.08 5.72
CA HIS A 80 -21.72 1.88 4.81
C HIS A 80 -21.46 0.69 3.86
N PRO A 81 -22.32 -0.35 3.83
CA PRO A 81 -22.09 -1.53 3.00
C PRO A 81 -21.92 -1.24 1.50
N SER A 82 -22.63 -0.25 0.96
CA SER A 82 -22.50 0.17 -0.45
C SER A 82 -21.12 0.77 -0.76
N GLU A 83 -20.57 1.56 0.16
CA GLU A 83 -19.27 2.22 -0.01
C GLU A 83 -18.10 1.24 0.08
N LYS A 84 -18.24 0.14 0.83
CA LYS A 84 -17.18 -0.88 0.96
C LYS A 84 -16.80 -1.48 -0.41
N LEU A 85 -17.80 -1.89 -1.19
CA LEU A 85 -17.54 -2.50 -2.49
C LEU A 85 -17.15 -1.45 -3.53
N GLU A 86 -17.72 -0.24 -3.45
CA GLU A 86 -17.34 0.86 -4.33
C GLU A 86 -15.89 1.31 -4.09
N CYS A 87 -15.39 1.24 -2.85
CA CYS A 87 -13.99 1.47 -2.52
C CYS A 87 -13.07 0.54 -3.32
N ILE A 88 -13.29 -0.78 -3.21
CA ILE A 88 -12.47 -1.76 -3.93
C ILE A 88 -12.59 -1.56 -5.44
N LYS A 89 -13.80 -1.38 -5.95
CA LYS A 89 -14.05 -1.12 -7.37
C LYS A 89 -13.31 0.13 -7.86
N THR A 90 -13.34 1.22 -7.10
CA THR A 90 -12.65 2.47 -7.43
C THR A 90 -11.15 2.25 -7.49
N LEU A 91 -10.56 1.66 -6.45
CA LEU A 91 -9.11 1.41 -6.38
C LEU A 91 -8.64 0.48 -7.50
N MET A 92 -9.35 -0.61 -7.75
CA MET A 92 -9.04 -1.54 -8.84
C MET A 92 -9.17 -0.88 -10.21
N THR A 93 -10.22 -0.07 -10.43
CA THR A 93 -10.40 0.65 -11.69
C THR A 93 -9.28 1.66 -11.93
N ILE A 94 -8.80 2.35 -10.88
CA ILE A 94 -7.64 3.25 -10.99
C ILE A 94 -6.38 2.47 -11.39
N VAL A 95 -6.13 1.32 -10.76
CA VAL A 95 -4.99 0.44 -11.12
C VAL A 95 -5.07 -0.03 -12.57
N GLN A 96 -6.27 -0.31 -13.07
CA GLN A 96 -6.47 -0.77 -14.45
C GLN A 96 -6.37 0.36 -15.48
N LYS A 97 -6.94 1.54 -15.20
CA LYS A 97 -7.02 2.65 -16.16
C LYS A 97 -5.80 3.57 -16.15
N VAL A 98 -5.10 3.72 -15.04
CA VAL A 98 -4.02 4.71 -14.88
C VAL A 98 -2.65 4.05 -14.96
N SER A 99 -1.90 4.28 -16.04
CA SER A 99 -0.56 3.71 -16.23
C SER A 99 0.58 4.56 -15.67
N LYS A 100 0.31 5.72 -15.05
CA LYS A 100 1.36 6.56 -14.44
C LYS A 100 1.92 5.88 -13.20
N LEU A 101 3.20 5.51 -13.21
CA LEU A 101 3.87 4.76 -12.14
C LEU A 101 3.64 5.34 -10.73
N SER A 102 3.84 6.65 -10.56
CA SER A 102 3.65 7.30 -9.25
C SER A 102 2.23 7.17 -8.72
N THR A 103 1.23 7.18 -9.61
CA THR A 103 -0.17 7.00 -9.22
C THR A 103 -0.47 5.56 -8.88
N LEU A 104 0.07 4.60 -9.62
CA LEU A 104 -0.03 3.19 -9.27
C LEU A 104 0.60 2.90 -7.89
N GLN A 105 1.82 3.38 -7.66
CA GLN A 105 2.51 3.25 -6.37
C GLN A 105 1.71 3.86 -5.22
N TYR A 106 1.11 5.03 -5.44
CA TYR A 106 0.23 5.66 -4.47
C TYR A 106 -1.05 4.86 -4.23
N THR A 107 -1.73 4.39 -5.28
CA THR A 107 -2.96 3.60 -5.17
C THR A 107 -2.70 2.28 -4.45
N VAL A 108 -1.56 1.63 -4.69
CA VAL A 108 -1.14 0.44 -3.91
C VAL A 108 -0.88 0.81 -2.45
N THR A 109 -0.25 1.96 -2.18
CA THR A 109 -0.09 2.44 -0.80
C THR A 109 -1.44 2.66 -0.09
N LEU A 110 -2.46 3.18 -0.79
CA LEU A 110 -3.82 3.30 -0.24
C LEU A 110 -4.46 1.94 0.04
N ILE A 111 -4.20 0.92 -0.79
CA ILE A 111 -4.66 -0.46 -0.56
C ILE A 111 -3.95 -1.05 0.67
N ASP A 112 -2.65 -0.84 0.79
CA ASP A 112 -1.89 -1.29 1.96
C ASP A 112 -2.41 -0.62 3.24
N ASP A 113 -2.63 0.70 3.22
CA ASP A 113 -3.20 1.44 4.35
C ASP A 113 -4.60 0.90 4.71
N LEU A 114 -5.45 0.63 3.71
CA LEU A 114 -6.77 0.03 3.90
C LEU A 114 -6.69 -1.32 4.63
N LEU A 115 -5.73 -2.17 4.29
CA LEU A 115 -5.55 -3.51 4.87
C LEU A 115 -4.88 -3.47 6.24
N ILE A 116 -3.94 -2.55 6.45
CA ILE A 116 -3.26 -2.32 7.74
C ILE A 116 -4.27 -1.85 8.79
N GLU A 117 -5.17 -0.94 8.43
CA GLU A 117 -6.23 -0.45 9.31
C GLU A 117 -7.18 -1.55 9.78
N ASN A 118 -7.55 -2.47 8.88
CA ASN A 118 -8.42 -3.58 9.22
C ASN A 118 -8.18 -4.76 8.25
N LYS A 119 -7.52 -5.80 8.78
CA LYS A 119 -7.14 -7.00 8.02
C LYS A 119 -8.34 -7.75 7.42
N ASN A 120 -9.51 -7.67 8.05
CA ASN A 120 -10.73 -8.34 7.55
C ASN A 120 -11.25 -7.69 6.24
N ARG A 121 -10.74 -6.52 5.85
CA ARG A 121 -11.10 -5.89 4.58
C ARG A 121 -10.57 -6.64 3.37
N VAL A 122 -9.67 -7.62 3.54
CA VAL A 122 -9.29 -8.57 2.48
C VAL A 122 -10.50 -9.31 1.90
N ASP A 123 -11.53 -9.56 2.71
CA ASP A 123 -12.77 -10.20 2.27
C ASP A 123 -13.52 -9.36 1.23
N LEU A 124 -13.32 -8.04 1.21
CA LEU A 124 -13.92 -7.15 0.21
C LEU A 124 -13.31 -7.38 -1.17
N PHE A 125 -12.00 -7.66 -1.25
CA PHE A 125 -11.33 -8.04 -2.49
C PHE A 125 -11.82 -9.39 -2.99
N HIS A 126 -11.94 -10.38 -2.10
CA HIS A 126 -12.52 -11.68 -2.47
C HIS A 126 -13.96 -11.54 -2.98
N GLN A 127 -14.78 -10.69 -2.36
CA GLN A 127 -16.14 -10.40 -2.82
C GLN A 127 -16.16 -9.71 -4.19
N TYR A 128 -15.31 -8.71 -4.38
CA TYR A 128 -15.15 -8.01 -5.65
C TYR A 128 -14.79 -8.99 -6.78
N SER A 129 -13.76 -9.81 -6.60
CA SER A 129 -13.30 -10.73 -7.63
C SER A 129 -14.30 -11.83 -7.96
N ARG A 130 -15.04 -12.34 -6.98
CA ARG A 130 -16.18 -13.26 -7.22
C ARG A 130 -17.26 -12.60 -8.09
N LYS A 131 -17.52 -11.31 -7.88
CA LYS A 131 -18.57 -10.56 -8.59
C LYS A 131 -18.15 -10.19 -10.02
N TYR A 132 -16.89 -9.82 -10.23
CA TYR A 132 -16.40 -9.28 -11.51
C TYR A 132 -15.59 -10.30 -12.34
N LYS A 133 -15.48 -11.57 -11.91
CA LYS A 133 -14.77 -12.66 -12.60
C LYS A 133 -13.31 -12.35 -12.97
N GLU A 134 -12.70 -11.38 -12.30
CA GLU A 134 -11.26 -11.16 -12.40
C GLU A 134 -10.57 -12.22 -11.54
N ASN A 135 -9.97 -13.21 -12.19
CA ASN A 135 -9.27 -14.28 -11.51
C ASN A 135 -7.95 -13.75 -10.93
N ILE A 136 -7.99 -13.25 -9.69
CA ILE A 136 -6.80 -12.78 -8.96
C ILE A 136 -5.82 -13.92 -8.63
N TYR A 137 -6.18 -15.18 -8.91
CA TYR A 137 -5.35 -16.37 -8.65
C TYR A 137 -5.30 -17.32 -9.85
N GLN A 138 -4.94 -16.82 -11.03
CA GLN A 138 -4.49 -17.69 -12.12
C GLN A 138 -3.20 -17.16 -12.74
N THR A 139 -2.06 -17.56 -12.17
CA THR A 139 -1.02 -18.34 -12.85
C THR A 139 -0.18 -19.02 -11.78
#